data_AF-A0A194PT87-F1
#
_entry.id   AF-A0A194PT87-F1
#
_cell.length_a   1.000
_cell.length_b   1.000
_cell.length_c   1.000
_cell.angle_alpha   90.00
_cell.angle_beta   90.00
_cell.angle_gamma   90.00
#
_symmetry.space_group_name_H-M   'P 1'
#
loop_
_entity.id
_entity.type
_entity.pdbx_description
1 polymer ?
#
loop_
_entity_poly.entity_id
_entity_poly.type
_entity_poly.pdbx_seq_one_letter_code
_entity_poly.pdbx_strand_id
1 'polypeptide(L)'
;MEGVLKERANKITEEEFKKNLNELENVETQEEMEKKLDNLMKGGFFLTNWMKSLFNKSSNEEFKAVWLSIDEYKQQAEESLQTSWRILNLPTWRLEKRGSHRGDIVESVNVDQLGKVYRFTGIVDCPAKFLYEEFKNNMAKLPEWNPTILKTEFIKEIGPGVDLSYQVTAGGGRGIIAPRDFVILRRTAALSRDGRVTDTEPYCYMTSGISVQVPGYPPQKDMVRGHNKVGSWVMKPKSTQTSGGKIEECTIFHWLMCCDLKGKIPQFVLDAAFATVMLDYIVHVRKFAAESKAKGLF
;
A
#
# COMPACT_ATOMS: atom_id res chain seq x y z
N MET A 1 -10.32 -46.60 -18.12
CA MET A 1 -11.43 -45.61 -18.13
C MET A 1 -11.14 -44.44 -17.17
N GLU A 2 -9.87 -44.05 -17.02
CA GLU A 2 -9.41 -42.93 -16.16
C GLU A 2 -8.66 -41.84 -16.95
N GLY A 3 -8.56 -42.00 -18.28
CA GLY A 3 -7.82 -41.09 -19.17
C GLY A 3 -8.64 -40.01 -19.86
N VAL A 4 -9.94 -39.86 -19.57
CA VAL A 4 -10.85 -38.93 -20.29
C VAL A 4 -11.45 -37.85 -19.36
N LEU A 5 -11.12 -37.88 -18.06
CA LEU A 5 -11.62 -36.90 -17.08
C LEU A 5 -10.62 -35.80 -16.71
N LYS A 6 -9.45 -35.72 -17.36
CA LYS A 6 -8.42 -34.68 -17.11
C LYS A 6 -8.34 -33.58 -18.17
N GLU A 7 -9.24 -33.52 -19.14
CA GLU A 7 -9.17 -32.53 -20.23
C GLU A 7 -10.50 -31.84 -20.55
N ARG A 8 -11.21 -31.39 -19.51
CA ARG A 8 -12.28 -30.39 -19.64
C ARG A 8 -12.13 -29.30 -18.57
N ALA A 9 -10.96 -28.67 -18.51
CA ALA A 9 -10.91 -27.27 -18.10
C ALA A 9 -11.26 -26.46 -19.35
N ASN A 10 -12.44 -25.84 -19.39
CA ASN A 10 -12.88 -24.97 -20.48
C ASN A 10 -11.77 -23.96 -20.81
N LYS A 11 -11.01 -24.20 -21.89
CA LYS A 11 -10.12 -23.21 -22.49
C LYS A 11 -11.00 -22.23 -23.25
N ILE A 12 -11.28 -21.10 -22.61
CA ILE A 12 -11.91 -19.94 -23.25
C ILE A 12 -11.04 -19.50 -24.43
N THR A 13 -11.66 -19.25 -25.57
CA THR A 13 -10.93 -18.79 -26.77
C THR A 13 -10.47 -17.33 -26.61
N GLU A 14 -9.40 -16.93 -27.29
CA GLU A 14 -8.86 -15.56 -27.22
C GLU A 14 -9.85 -14.50 -27.73
N GLU A 15 -10.80 -14.91 -28.58
CA GLU A 15 -11.87 -14.04 -29.11
C GLU A 15 -12.99 -13.82 -28.10
N GLU A 16 -13.47 -14.88 -27.43
CA GLU A 16 -14.43 -14.76 -26.31
C GLU A 16 -13.82 -13.94 -25.16
N PHE A 17 -12.51 -14.06 -24.96
CA PHE A 17 -11.74 -13.25 -24.01
C PHE A 17 -11.76 -11.75 -24.36
N LYS A 18 -11.52 -11.38 -25.63
CA LYS A 18 -11.54 -9.96 -26.07
C LYS A 18 -12.94 -9.36 -26.00
N LYS A 19 -13.97 -10.14 -26.33
CA LYS A 19 -15.37 -9.71 -26.26
C LYS A 19 -15.80 -9.39 -24.82
N ASN A 20 -15.56 -10.31 -23.88
CA ASN A 20 -15.98 -10.13 -22.48
C ASN A 20 -15.20 -8.99 -21.79
N LEU A 21 -13.93 -8.77 -22.17
CA LEU A 21 -13.14 -7.65 -21.67
C LEU A 21 -13.72 -6.30 -22.14
N ASN A 22 -14.05 -6.16 -23.42
CA ASN A 22 -14.70 -4.95 -23.94
C ASN A 22 -16.06 -4.69 -23.28
N GLU A 23 -16.81 -5.74 -22.93
CA GLU A 23 -18.12 -5.59 -22.26
C GLU A 23 -18.00 -5.11 -20.80
N LEU A 24 -16.87 -5.36 -20.13
CA LEU A 24 -16.57 -4.94 -18.76
C LEU A 24 -15.83 -3.59 -18.69
N GLU A 25 -14.97 -3.28 -19.67
CA GLU A 25 -14.28 -1.99 -19.77
C GLU A 25 -15.25 -0.81 -20.01
N ASN A 26 -16.46 -1.09 -20.52
CA ASN A 26 -17.50 -0.09 -20.80
C ASN A 26 -18.58 0.00 -19.71
N VAL A 27 -18.35 -0.53 -18.50
CA VAL A 27 -19.33 -0.48 -17.41
C VAL A 27 -19.17 0.78 -16.58
N GLU A 28 -20.25 1.56 -16.47
CA GLU A 28 -20.23 2.86 -15.79
C GLU A 28 -20.68 2.78 -14.32
N THR A 29 -21.36 1.71 -13.91
CA THR A 29 -21.96 1.58 -12.56
C THR A 29 -21.67 0.25 -11.87
N GLN A 30 -21.65 0.27 -10.53
CA GLN A 30 -21.38 -0.90 -9.71
C GLN A 30 -22.45 -2.00 -9.88
N GLU A 31 -23.73 -1.62 -9.93
CA GLU A 31 -24.86 -2.54 -10.06
C GLU A 31 -24.86 -3.27 -11.42
N GLU A 32 -24.54 -2.56 -12.51
CA GLU A 32 -24.39 -3.16 -13.83
C GLU A 32 -23.22 -4.15 -13.87
N MET A 33 -22.13 -3.82 -13.17
CA MET A 33 -20.99 -4.72 -13.10
C MET A 33 -21.30 -5.96 -12.29
N GLU A 34 -21.91 -5.84 -11.12
CA GLU A 34 -22.34 -6.98 -10.31
C GLU A 34 -23.25 -7.91 -11.10
N LYS A 35 -24.20 -7.36 -11.87
CA LYS A 35 -25.06 -8.13 -12.77
C LYS A 35 -24.29 -8.84 -13.89
N LYS A 36 -23.29 -8.18 -14.49
CA LYS A 36 -22.42 -8.80 -15.53
C LYS A 36 -21.50 -9.87 -14.94
N LEU A 37 -20.94 -9.64 -13.76
CA LEU A 37 -20.12 -10.61 -13.03
C LEU A 37 -20.95 -11.84 -12.62
N ASP A 38 -22.17 -11.64 -12.13
CA ASP A 38 -23.10 -12.72 -11.79
C ASP A 38 -23.50 -13.56 -13.01
N ASN A 39 -23.74 -12.90 -14.14
CA ASN A 39 -24.03 -13.60 -15.40
C ASN A 39 -22.82 -14.41 -15.89
N LEU A 40 -21.60 -13.87 -15.75
CA LEU A 40 -20.37 -14.59 -16.05
C LEU A 40 -20.20 -15.80 -15.11
N MET A 41 -20.41 -15.62 -13.79
CA MET A 41 -20.29 -16.71 -12.80
C MET A 41 -21.29 -17.85 -13.03
N LYS A 42 -22.50 -17.56 -13.51
CA LYS A 42 -23.53 -18.58 -13.83
C LYS A 42 -23.14 -19.46 -15.03
N GLY A 43 -22.23 -19.02 -15.89
CA GLY A 43 -21.82 -19.73 -17.11
C GLY A 43 -20.66 -20.73 -16.94
N GLY A 44 -20.23 -21.06 -15.72
CA GLY A 44 -19.01 -21.87 -15.50
C GLY A 44 -17.71 -21.14 -15.86
N PHE A 45 -17.78 -19.81 -16.02
CA PHE A 45 -16.63 -18.94 -16.13
C PHE A 45 -15.93 -18.87 -14.77
N PHE A 46 -14.67 -19.31 -14.68
CA PHE A 46 -13.85 -19.05 -13.50
C PHE A 46 -13.38 -17.59 -13.54
N LEU A 47 -14.33 -16.66 -13.33
CA LEU A 47 -14.16 -15.21 -13.28
C LEU A 47 -12.94 -14.81 -12.45
N THR A 48 -12.72 -15.52 -11.33
CA THR A 48 -11.57 -15.34 -10.44
C THR A 48 -10.24 -15.68 -11.11
N ASN A 49 -10.16 -16.77 -11.88
CA ASN A 49 -8.94 -17.14 -12.63
C ASN A 49 -8.70 -16.20 -13.82
N TRP A 50 -9.77 -15.74 -14.48
CA TRP A 50 -9.70 -14.75 -15.55
C TRP A 50 -9.24 -13.37 -15.04
N MET A 51 -9.84 -12.85 -13.96
CA MET A 51 -9.42 -11.61 -13.31
C MET A 51 -7.98 -11.71 -12.82
N LYS A 52 -7.59 -12.84 -12.22
CA LYS A 52 -6.18 -13.10 -11.85
C LYS A 52 -5.26 -13.06 -13.07
N SER A 53 -5.64 -13.63 -14.21
CA SER A 53 -4.80 -13.56 -15.41
C SER A 53 -4.67 -12.11 -15.92
N LEU A 54 -5.77 -11.38 -16.05
CA LEU A 54 -5.79 -10.02 -16.58
C LEU A 54 -5.05 -9.02 -15.68
N PHE A 55 -5.29 -9.07 -14.37
CA PHE A 55 -4.76 -8.09 -13.41
C PHE A 55 -3.29 -8.31 -13.09
N ASN A 56 -2.73 -9.47 -13.43
CA ASN A 56 -1.38 -9.85 -13.02
C ASN A 56 -0.43 -10.09 -14.22
N LYS A 57 -0.82 -9.66 -15.43
CA LYS A 57 0.12 -9.61 -16.57
C LYS A 57 1.20 -8.56 -16.31
N SER A 58 2.46 -8.97 -16.36
CA SER A 58 3.60 -8.06 -16.39
C SER A 58 3.59 -7.25 -17.69
N SER A 59 4.06 -6.01 -17.64
CA SER A 59 4.35 -5.23 -18.84
C SER A 59 5.71 -5.63 -19.40
N ASN A 60 5.86 -5.60 -20.73
CA ASN A 60 7.15 -5.75 -21.42
C ASN A 60 7.86 -4.40 -21.57
N GLU A 61 7.73 -3.51 -20.59
CA GLU A 61 8.39 -2.21 -20.63
C GLU A 61 9.91 -2.39 -20.60
N GLU A 62 10.60 -1.68 -21.49
CA GLU A 62 12.05 -1.72 -21.58
C GLU A 62 12.66 -1.10 -20.31
N PHE A 63 13.42 -1.91 -19.56
CA PHE A 63 14.05 -1.45 -18.31
C PHE A 63 15.32 -0.65 -18.61
N LYS A 64 15.23 0.68 -18.47
CA LYS A 64 16.35 1.62 -18.63
C LYS A 64 16.60 2.37 -17.33
N ALA A 65 17.22 1.69 -16.36
CA ALA A 65 17.60 2.33 -15.11
C ALA A 65 19.01 2.92 -15.20
N VAL A 66 19.14 4.16 -14.75
CA VAL A 66 20.41 4.81 -14.43
C VAL A 66 20.38 5.21 -12.96
N TRP A 67 21.54 5.20 -12.31
CA TRP A 67 21.66 5.80 -10.99
C TRP A 67 21.45 7.30 -11.11
N LEU A 68 20.54 7.84 -10.31
CA LEU A 68 20.50 9.28 -10.10
C LEU A 68 21.68 9.69 -9.21
N SER A 69 22.04 10.97 -9.28
CA SER A 69 22.96 11.56 -8.32
C SER A 69 22.36 11.54 -6.91
N ILE A 70 23.25 11.64 -5.90
CA ILE A 70 22.82 11.71 -4.50
C ILE A 70 21.88 12.90 -4.27
N ASP A 71 22.15 14.04 -4.91
CA ASP A 71 21.34 15.26 -4.74
C ASP A 71 19.97 15.12 -5.39
N GLU A 72 19.87 14.51 -6.56
CA GLU A 72 18.59 14.20 -7.20
C GLU A 72 17.74 13.25 -6.34
N TYR A 73 18.33 12.20 -5.77
CA TYR A 73 17.61 11.32 -4.85
C TYR A 73 17.16 12.09 -3.59
N LYS A 74 18.01 12.92 -2.99
CA LYS A 74 17.62 13.71 -1.81
C LYS A 74 16.50 14.70 -2.13
N GLN A 75 16.57 15.37 -3.27
CA GLN A 75 15.53 16.30 -3.73
C GLN A 75 14.19 15.57 -3.91
N GLN A 76 14.17 14.46 -4.63
CA GLN A 76 12.93 13.67 -4.83
C GLN A 76 12.36 13.13 -3.51
N ALA A 77 13.24 12.70 -2.60
CA ALA A 77 12.85 12.23 -1.28
C ALA A 77 12.20 13.34 -0.43
N GLU A 78 12.74 14.57 -0.49
CA GLU A 78 12.16 15.72 0.22
C GLU A 78 10.84 16.19 -0.43
N GLU A 79 10.76 16.23 -1.76
CA GLU A 79 9.52 16.52 -2.48
C GLU A 79 8.42 15.51 -2.15
N SER A 80 8.77 14.23 -2.02
CA SER A 80 7.87 13.16 -1.55
C SER A 80 7.33 13.43 -0.15
N LEU A 81 8.19 13.85 0.78
CA LEU A 81 7.82 14.17 2.17
C LEU A 81 6.86 15.35 2.22
N GLN A 82 7.21 16.45 1.55
CA GLN A 82 6.39 17.67 1.50
C GLN A 82 5.04 17.43 0.79
N THR A 83 5.04 16.64 -0.29
CA THR A 83 3.81 16.24 -0.98
C THR A 83 2.91 15.39 -0.09
N SER A 84 3.48 14.41 0.61
CA SER A 84 2.75 13.55 1.54
C SER A 84 2.13 14.36 2.68
N TRP A 85 2.90 15.30 3.25
CA TRP A 85 2.42 16.21 4.29
C TRP A 85 1.25 17.09 3.80
N ARG A 86 1.38 17.70 2.63
CA ARG A 86 0.31 18.52 2.03
C ARG A 86 -0.96 17.71 1.81
N ILE A 87 -0.85 16.51 1.23
CA ILE A 87 -1.99 15.64 0.95
C ILE A 87 -2.68 15.20 2.24
N LEU A 88 -1.91 14.78 3.26
CA LEU A 88 -2.44 14.33 4.55
C LEU A 88 -3.41 15.36 5.16
N ASN A 89 -3.05 16.64 5.03
CA ASN A 89 -3.74 17.77 5.64
C ASN A 89 -4.81 18.41 4.73
N LEU A 90 -5.16 17.80 3.59
CA LEU A 90 -6.30 18.25 2.79
C LEU A 90 -7.62 18.12 3.59
N PRO A 91 -8.58 19.06 3.42
CA PRO A 91 -9.85 19.02 4.13
C PRO A 91 -10.93 18.15 3.45
N THR A 92 -10.67 17.66 2.24
CA THR A 92 -11.68 17.11 1.31
C THR A 92 -11.72 15.57 1.26
N TRP A 93 -11.42 14.91 2.38
CA TRP A 93 -11.43 13.44 2.45
C TRP A 93 -12.86 12.88 2.42
N ARG A 94 -13.08 11.86 1.59
CA ARG A 94 -14.34 11.11 1.48
C ARG A 94 -14.18 9.75 2.16
N LEU A 95 -15.12 9.39 3.03
CA LEU A 95 -15.15 8.07 3.65
C LEU A 95 -15.40 6.97 2.60
N GLU A 96 -14.52 5.97 2.55
CA GLU A 96 -14.65 4.77 1.71
C GLU A 96 -15.10 3.56 2.55
N LYS A 97 -14.50 3.38 3.75
CA LYS A 97 -14.78 2.23 4.60
C LYS A 97 -14.49 2.52 6.07
N ARG A 98 -15.29 1.96 6.98
CA ARG A 98 -14.97 1.90 8.42
C ARG A 98 -14.39 0.54 8.77
N GLY A 99 -13.37 0.52 9.62
CA GLY A 99 -12.83 -0.72 10.18
C GLY A 99 -13.73 -1.31 11.26
N SER A 100 -13.39 -2.53 11.70
CA SER A 100 -14.07 -3.20 12.80
C SER A 100 -13.79 -2.56 14.17
N HIS A 101 -12.60 -1.96 14.33
CA HIS A 101 -12.25 -1.24 15.55
C HIS A 101 -12.74 0.21 15.47
N ARG A 102 -13.26 0.73 16.59
CA ARG A 102 -13.78 2.09 16.65
C ARG A 102 -12.68 3.10 16.31
N GLY A 103 -12.96 3.98 15.36
CA GLY A 103 -12.03 5.02 14.91
C GLY A 103 -11.20 4.64 13.70
N ASP A 104 -11.22 3.37 13.28
CA ASP A 104 -10.59 2.94 12.04
C ASP A 104 -11.40 3.41 10.85
N ILE A 105 -10.79 4.21 9.99
CA ILE A 105 -11.40 4.71 8.77
C ILE A 105 -10.41 4.64 7.61
N VAL A 106 -10.94 4.26 6.45
CA VAL A 106 -10.28 4.43 5.15
C VAL A 106 -11.07 5.49 4.41
N GLU A 107 -10.35 6.50 3.95
CA GLU A 107 -10.87 7.62 3.20
C GLU A 107 -10.12 7.76 1.88
N SER A 108 -10.67 8.50 0.94
CA SER A 108 -10.01 8.85 -0.30
C SER A 108 -10.17 10.32 -0.67
N VAL A 109 -9.26 10.81 -1.51
CA VAL A 109 -9.33 12.13 -2.13
C VAL A 109 -8.72 12.04 -3.53
N ASN A 110 -9.29 12.76 -4.49
CA ASN A 110 -8.67 12.91 -5.81
C ASN A 110 -7.68 14.07 -5.78
N VAL A 111 -6.43 13.79 -6.11
CA VAL A 111 -5.36 14.79 -6.20
C VAL A 111 -4.95 14.91 -7.66
N ASP A 112 -4.88 16.14 -8.15
CA ASP A 112 -4.45 16.42 -9.52
C ASP A 112 -3.09 15.75 -9.82
N GLN A 113 -2.94 15.21 -11.03
CA GLN A 113 -1.78 14.46 -11.54
C GLN A 113 -1.47 13.12 -10.83
N LEU A 114 -1.92 12.90 -9.60
CA LEU A 114 -1.74 11.63 -8.88
C LEU A 114 -2.91 10.65 -9.12
N GLY A 115 -4.13 11.18 -9.10
CA GLY A 115 -5.39 10.42 -9.12
C GLY A 115 -5.96 10.21 -7.72
N LYS A 116 -6.65 9.08 -7.52
CA LYS A 116 -7.26 8.72 -6.23
C LYS A 116 -6.16 8.34 -5.23
N VAL A 117 -6.09 9.07 -4.12
CA VAL A 117 -5.20 8.81 -2.98
C VAL A 117 -6.05 8.33 -1.82
N TYR A 118 -5.60 7.29 -1.12
CA TYR A 118 -6.27 6.73 0.04
C TYR A 118 -5.53 7.13 1.32
N ARG A 119 -6.29 7.25 2.40
CA ARG A 119 -5.78 7.43 3.76
C ARG A 119 -6.46 6.45 4.68
N PHE A 120 -5.67 5.65 5.38
CA PHE A 120 -6.12 5.01 6.61
C PHE A 120 -5.85 5.93 7.81
N THR A 121 -6.75 5.92 8.79
CA THR A 121 -6.53 6.49 10.13
C THR A 121 -6.96 5.49 11.18
N GLY A 122 -6.11 5.25 12.19
CA GLY A 122 -6.42 4.42 13.35
C GLY A 122 -5.53 4.74 14.54
N ILE A 123 -5.88 4.21 15.71
CA ILE A 123 -5.11 4.38 16.95
C ILE A 123 -4.28 3.11 17.23
N VAL A 124 -3.03 3.30 17.65
CA VAL A 124 -2.13 2.25 18.14
C VAL A 124 -1.68 2.61 19.55
N ASP A 125 -1.76 1.67 20.48
CA ASP A 125 -1.46 1.89 21.91
C ASP A 125 0.05 1.78 22.20
N CYS A 126 0.81 2.69 21.59
CA CYS A 126 2.24 2.87 21.83
C CYS A 126 2.66 4.33 21.60
N PRO A 127 3.82 4.76 22.14
CA PRO A 127 4.42 6.05 21.80
C PRO A 127 4.73 6.16 20.30
N ALA A 128 4.47 7.34 19.71
CA ALA A 128 4.68 7.57 18.28
C ALA A 128 6.14 7.44 17.86
N LYS A 129 7.07 7.85 18.75
CA LYS A 129 8.51 7.75 18.50
C LYS A 129 8.98 6.29 18.45
N PHE A 130 8.47 5.44 19.33
CA PHE A 130 8.78 4.00 19.33
C PHE A 130 8.42 3.36 17.98
N LEU A 131 7.19 3.57 17.53
CA LEU A 131 6.71 3.02 16.26
C LEU A 131 7.46 3.60 15.05
N TYR A 132 7.82 4.89 15.11
CA TYR A 132 8.65 5.53 14.09
C TYR A 132 10.05 4.92 13.99
N GLU A 133 10.72 4.68 15.11
CA GLU A 133 12.05 4.09 15.14
C GLU A 133 12.03 2.65 14.61
N GLU A 134 10.97 1.89 14.89
CA GLU A 134 10.77 0.57 14.28
C GLU A 134 10.70 0.67 12.75
N PHE A 135 9.80 1.50 12.20
CA PHE A 135 9.68 1.64 10.75
C PHE A 135 10.95 2.20 10.09
N LYS A 136 11.66 3.10 10.78
CA LYS A 136 12.89 3.71 10.28
C LYS A 136 14.05 2.71 10.25
N ASN A 137 14.33 2.05 11.37
CA ASN A 137 15.58 1.32 11.59
C ASN A 137 15.48 -0.18 11.32
N ASN A 138 14.29 -0.78 11.46
CA ASN A 138 14.09 -2.22 11.41
C ASN A 138 13.29 -2.67 10.17
N MET A 139 13.34 -1.90 9.07
CA MET A 139 12.54 -2.20 7.87
C MET A 139 12.78 -3.62 7.32
N ALA A 140 14.01 -4.14 7.41
CA ALA A 140 14.34 -5.50 6.98
C ALA A 140 13.63 -6.60 7.81
N LYS A 141 13.23 -6.29 9.05
CA LYS A 141 12.50 -7.19 9.95
C LYS A 141 10.98 -7.04 9.85
N LEU A 142 10.50 -6.07 9.08
CA LEU A 142 9.06 -5.84 8.85
C LEU A 142 8.31 -7.13 8.43
N PRO A 143 8.86 -8.01 7.56
CA PRO A 143 8.20 -9.28 7.22
C PRO A 143 8.06 -10.28 8.37
N GLU A 144 8.86 -10.16 9.44
CA GLU A 144 8.83 -11.10 10.58
C GLU A 144 7.52 -11.00 11.37
N TRP A 145 6.92 -9.81 11.42
CA TRP A 145 5.70 -9.55 12.19
C TRP A 145 4.53 -9.05 11.34
N ASN A 146 4.78 -8.62 10.09
CA ASN A 146 3.76 -8.14 9.18
C ASN A 146 3.65 -9.01 7.90
N PRO A 147 2.70 -9.95 7.82
CA PRO A 147 2.53 -10.85 6.69
C PRO A 147 2.00 -10.15 5.42
N THR A 148 1.60 -8.86 5.49
CA THR A 148 1.29 -8.11 4.26
C THR A 148 2.55 -7.76 3.47
N ILE A 149 3.74 -7.91 4.07
CA ILE A 149 5.05 -7.72 3.44
C ILE A 149 5.76 -9.07 3.41
N LEU A 150 6.10 -9.56 2.22
CA LEU A 150 6.73 -10.87 2.01
C LEU A 150 8.26 -10.80 2.06
N LYS A 151 8.83 -9.68 1.62
CA LYS A 151 10.28 -9.45 1.62
C LYS A 151 10.55 -7.96 1.71
N THR A 152 11.58 -7.61 2.46
CA THR A 152 12.21 -6.29 2.43
C THR A 152 13.71 -6.46 2.30
N GLU A 153 14.33 -5.64 1.47
CA GLU A 153 15.77 -5.60 1.27
C GLU A 153 16.24 -4.16 1.24
N PHE A 154 17.28 -3.86 2.02
CA PHE A 154 17.93 -2.57 2.00
C PHE A 154 18.89 -2.51 0.81
N ILE A 155 18.74 -1.51 -0.05
CA ILE A 155 19.59 -1.33 -1.23
C ILE A 155 20.78 -0.45 -0.88
N LYS A 156 20.50 0.79 -0.43
CA LYS A 156 21.54 1.80 -0.22
C LYS A 156 21.06 2.96 0.64
N GLU A 157 21.94 3.47 1.51
CA GLU A 157 21.76 4.76 2.14
C GLU A 157 22.19 5.88 1.18
N ILE A 158 21.31 6.86 0.97
CA ILE A 158 21.60 8.03 0.14
C ILE A 158 22.05 9.20 1.02
N GLY A 159 21.52 9.28 2.24
CA GLY A 159 21.92 10.25 3.25
C GLY A 159 21.04 10.16 4.50
N PRO A 160 21.18 11.09 5.45
CA PRO A 160 20.44 11.06 6.70
C PRO A 160 18.92 10.97 6.49
N GLY A 161 18.35 9.82 6.84
CA GLY A 161 16.92 9.55 6.68
C GLY A 161 16.46 9.51 5.22
N VAL A 162 17.35 9.22 4.27
CA VAL A 162 17.05 8.94 2.87
C VAL A 162 17.71 7.64 2.45
N ASP A 163 16.90 6.68 2.02
CA ASP A 163 17.37 5.34 1.63
C ASP A 163 16.59 4.76 0.45
N LEU A 164 17.20 3.77 -0.20
CA LEU A 164 16.59 2.94 -1.21
C LEU A 164 16.32 1.55 -0.64
N SER A 165 15.13 1.04 -0.90
CA SER A 165 14.73 -0.31 -0.49
C SER A 165 14.00 -1.04 -1.62
N TYR A 166 14.08 -2.37 -1.59
CA TYR A 166 13.27 -3.26 -2.40
C TYR A 166 12.27 -3.97 -1.48
N GLN A 167 10.99 -3.98 -1.86
CA GLN A 167 9.93 -4.60 -1.06
C GLN A 167 9.03 -5.45 -1.94
N VAL A 168 8.57 -6.58 -1.40
CA VAL A 168 7.55 -7.44 -2.01
C VAL A 168 6.36 -7.49 -1.08
N THR A 169 5.18 -7.15 -1.57
CA THR A 169 3.93 -7.19 -0.80
C THR A 169 3.18 -8.48 -1.06
N ALA A 170 2.40 -8.92 -0.07
CA ALA A 170 1.44 -10.00 -0.26
C ALA A 170 0.37 -9.60 -1.29
N GLY A 171 -0.32 -10.60 -1.83
CA GLY A 171 -1.48 -10.38 -2.68
C GLY A 171 -2.65 -9.75 -1.90
N GLY A 172 -3.44 -8.94 -2.59
CA GLY A 172 -4.60 -8.23 -2.05
C GLY A 172 -5.93 -8.72 -2.61
N GLY A 173 -7.04 -8.17 -2.09
CA GLY A 173 -8.38 -8.38 -2.65
C GLY A 173 -8.81 -9.86 -2.65
N ARG A 174 -8.57 -10.59 -1.56
CA ARG A 174 -8.88 -12.03 -1.43
C ARG A 174 -8.23 -12.89 -2.52
N GLY A 175 -7.01 -12.52 -2.92
CA GLY A 175 -6.21 -13.24 -3.91
C GLY A 175 -6.48 -12.88 -5.36
N ILE A 176 -7.34 -11.88 -5.63
CA ILE A 176 -7.57 -11.36 -6.98
C ILE A 176 -6.34 -10.59 -7.48
N ILE A 177 -5.66 -9.89 -6.57
CA ILE A 177 -4.44 -9.13 -6.84
C ILE A 177 -3.26 -9.97 -6.32
N ALA A 178 -2.41 -10.47 -7.21
CA ALA A 178 -1.17 -11.19 -6.88
C ALA A 178 -0.15 -10.30 -6.10
N PRO A 179 0.94 -10.88 -5.57
CA PRO A 179 2.07 -10.10 -5.06
C PRO A 179 2.63 -9.09 -6.07
N ARG A 180 3.13 -7.96 -5.57
CA ARG A 180 3.86 -6.94 -6.34
C ARG A 180 5.22 -6.70 -5.70
N ASP A 181 6.21 -6.39 -6.52
CA ASP A 181 7.45 -5.78 -6.02
C ASP A 181 7.48 -4.27 -6.25
N PHE A 182 8.29 -3.61 -5.43
CA PHE A 182 8.49 -2.17 -5.42
C PHE A 182 9.96 -1.87 -5.14
N VAL A 183 10.52 -0.90 -5.86
CA VAL A 183 11.78 -0.25 -5.51
C VAL A 183 11.42 1.14 -5.02
N ILE A 184 11.74 1.46 -3.77
CA ILE A 184 11.23 2.62 -3.05
C ILE A 184 12.38 3.50 -2.60
N LEU A 185 12.34 4.77 -3.01
CA LEU A 185 13.10 5.86 -2.40
C LEU A 185 12.30 6.38 -1.21
N ARG A 186 12.88 6.33 -0.02
CA ARG A 186 12.23 6.67 1.23
C ARG A 186 12.85 7.91 1.87
N ARG A 187 12.01 8.73 2.51
CA ARG A 187 12.41 9.84 3.40
C ARG A 187 11.79 9.65 4.77
N THR A 188 12.58 9.72 5.84
CA THR A 188 12.10 9.63 7.23
C THR A 188 12.45 10.87 8.04
N ALA A 189 11.46 11.57 8.59
CA ALA A 189 11.67 12.79 9.35
C ALA A 189 10.65 12.97 10.48
N ALA A 190 11.08 13.67 11.53
CA ALA A 190 10.17 14.35 12.44
C ALA A 190 9.74 15.68 11.80
N LEU A 191 8.46 16.01 11.90
CA LEU A 191 7.88 17.22 11.33
C LEU A 191 7.25 18.10 12.41
N SER A 192 7.43 19.40 12.29
CA SER A 192 6.71 20.42 13.05
C SER A 192 5.25 20.53 12.56
N ARG A 193 4.44 21.32 13.27
CA ARG A 193 3.01 21.52 12.92
C ARG A 193 2.81 22.18 11.55
N ASP A 194 3.78 22.96 11.07
CA ASP A 194 3.78 23.56 9.74
C ASP A 194 4.41 22.66 8.65
N GLY A 195 4.84 21.44 9.00
CA GLY A 195 5.36 20.46 8.04
C GLY A 195 6.84 20.56 7.74
N ARG A 196 7.60 21.35 8.50
CA ARG A 196 9.05 21.47 8.35
C ARG A 196 9.75 20.37 9.13
N VAL A 197 10.88 19.90 8.61
CA VAL A 197 11.73 18.96 9.33
C VAL A 197 12.22 19.62 10.62
N THR A 198 12.09 18.92 11.73
CA THR A 198 12.50 19.40 13.05
C THR A 198 13.06 18.26 13.89
N ASP A 199 14.09 18.56 14.69
CA ASP A 199 14.61 17.65 15.72
C ASP A 199 14.09 18.02 17.12
N THR A 200 13.41 19.16 17.25
CA THR A 200 12.84 19.67 18.49
C THR A 200 11.32 19.71 18.40
N GLU A 201 10.64 19.19 19.42
CA GLU A 201 9.17 19.20 19.55
C GLU A 201 8.40 18.72 18.31
N PRO A 202 8.58 17.45 17.91
CA PRO A 202 7.91 16.91 16.74
C PRO A 202 6.39 16.88 16.92
N TYR A 203 5.67 17.45 15.97
CA TYR A 203 4.22 17.33 15.88
C TYR A 203 3.80 15.94 15.37
N CYS A 204 4.60 15.35 14.47
CA CYS A 204 4.48 13.95 14.09
C CYS A 204 5.81 13.42 13.54
N TYR A 205 5.88 12.11 13.37
CA TYR A 205 6.95 11.44 12.64
C TYR A 205 6.39 10.88 11.34
N MET A 206 7.11 11.03 10.23
CA MET A 206 6.66 10.62 8.91
C MET A 206 7.74 9.81 8.20
N THR A 207 7.32 8.74 7.53
CA THR A 207 8.11 8.02 6.54
C THR A 207 7.39 8.10 5.20
N SER A 208 7.88 8.89 4.25
CA SER A 208 7.33 8.95 2.89
C SER A 208 8.15 8.09 1.94
N GLY A 209 7.53 7.63 0.85
CA GLY A 209 8.19 6.86 -0.17
C GLY A 209 7.54 6.98 -1.54
N ILE A 210 8.38 6.90 -2.57
CA ILE A 210 7.97 6.87 -3.98
C ILE A 210 8.74 5.78 -4.72
N SER A 211 8.14 5.25 -5.78
CA SER A 211 8.81 4.26 -6.61
C SER A 211 9.80 4.91 -7.56
N VAL A 212 11.04 4.40 -7.55
CA VAL A 212 12.12 4.82 -8.45
C VAL A 212 12.69 3.63 -9.19
N GLN A 213 13.44 3.88 -10.27
CA GLN A 213 14.22 2.84 -10.94
C GLN A 213 15.65 2.84 -10.40
N VAL A 214 16.18 1.64 -10.18
CA VAL A 214 17.53 1.44 -9.64
C VAL A 214 18.24 0.34 -10.42
N PRO A 215 19.45 0.58 -10.96
CA PRO A 215 20.24 -0.46 -11.61
C PRO A 215 20.45 -1.67 -10.69
N GLY A 216 20.31 -2.87 -11.24
CA GLY A 216 20.38 -4.13 -10.47
C GLY A 216 19.04 -4.62 -9.91
N TYR A 217 17.98 -3.81 -9.99
CA TYR A 217 16.61 -4.20 -9.57
C TYR A 217 15.58 -4.13 -10.72
N PRO A 218 15.80 -4.85 -11.84
CA PRO A 218 14.84 -4.90 -12.94
C PRO A 218 13.51 -5.53 -12.51
N PRO A 219 12.40 -5.24 -13.20
CA PRO A 219 11.15 -5.99 -13.05
C PRO A 219 11.40 -7.49 -13.22
N GLN A 220 10.75 -8.29 -12.38
CA GLN A 220 10.85 -9.75 -12.41
C GLN A 220 9.84 -10.33 -13.41
N LYS A 221 10.21 -11.43 -14.09
CA LYS A 221 9.36 -12.02 -15.14
C LYS A 221 7.97 -12.45 -14.63
N ASP A 222 7.92 -13.01 -13.43
CA ASP A 222 6.70 -13.62 -12.88
C ASP A 222 6.05 -12.75 -11.79
N MET A 223 6.40 -11.46 -11.73
CA MET A 223 5.85 -10.54 -10.73
C MET A 223 5.68 -9.14 -11.31
N VAL A 224 4.53 -8.54 -11.02
CA VAL A 224 4.23 -7.18 -11.48
C VAL A 224 5.00 -6.17 -10.64
N ARG A 225 5.74 -5.28 -11.31
CA ARG A 225 6.34 -4.09 -10.68
C ARG A 225 5.28 -3.05 -10.39
N GLY A 226 4.88 -2.96 -9.13
CA GLY A 226 4.02 -1.90 -8.66
C GLY A 226 4.75 -0.55 -8.64
N HIS A 227 3.98 0.53 -8.69
CA HIS A 227 4.52 1.88 -8.69
C HIS A 227 3.79 2.76 -7.67
N ASN A 228 4.48 3.05 -6.57
CA ASN A 228 4.02 3.98 -5.54
C ASN A 228 4.26 5.42 -6.02
N LYS A 229 3.19 6.12 -6.38
CA LYS A 229 3.24 7.55 -6.69
C LYS A 229 3.40 8.38 -5.42
N VAL A 230 2.69 7.98 -4.36
CA VAL A 230 2.81 8.52 -3.00
C VAL A 230 2.55 7.38 -2.02
N GLY A 231 3.47 7.14 -1.10
CA GLY A 231 3.25 6.30 0.07
C GLY A 231 3.73 7.03 1.31
N SER A 232 2.99 6.99 2.41
CA SER A 232 3.47 7.54 3.67
C SER A 232 2.87 6.86 4.89
N TRP A 233 3.71 6.58 5.89
CA TRP A 233 3.26 6.26 7.24
C TRP A 233 3.52 7.46 8.14
N VAL A 234 2.52 7.84 8.93
CA VAL A 234 2.58 9.00 9.82
C VAL A 234 2.18 8.57 11.22
N MET A 235 3.07 8.82 12.17
CA MET A 235 2.88 8.53 13.58
C MET A 235 2.74 9.86 14.31
N LYS A 236 1.49 10.22 14.64
CA LYS A 236 1.19 11.45 15.37
C LYS A 236 0.96 11.14 16.86
N PRO A 237 1.73 11.75 17.79
CA PRO A 237 1.52 11.59 19.22
C PRO A 237 0.10 11.98 19.65
N LYS A 238 -0.47 11.22 20.58
CA LYS A 238 -1.75 11.51 21.22
C LYS A 238 -1.72 11.01 22.67
N SER A 239 -2.01 11.87 23.62
CA SER A 239 -2.25 11.44 25.01
C SER A 239 -3.71 11.06 25.20
N THR A 240 -3.97 9.95 25.90
CA THR A 240 -5.30 9.52 26.31
C THR A 240 -5.34 9.30 27.82
N GLN A 241 -6.46 9.65 28.45
CA GLN A 241 -6.67 9.37 29.87
C GLN A 241 -7.48 8.09 30.01
N THR A 242 -6.94 7.13 30.75
CA THR A 242 -7.63 5.90 31.10
C THR A 242 -8.75 6.17 32.12
N SER A 243 -9.68 5.24 32.28
CA SER A 243 -10.74 5.34 33.31
C SER A 243 -10.20 5.47 34.74
N GLY A 244 -8.97 5.03 34.99
CA GLY A 244 -8.27 5.17 36.28
C GLY A 244 -7.46 6.47 36.41
N GLY A 245 -7.59 7.43 35.50
CA GLY A 245 -6.92 8.73 35.55
C GLY A 245 -5.49 8.76 35.03
N LYS A 246 -4.87 7.61 34.76
CA LYS A 246 -3.52 7.51 34.17
C LYS A 246 -3.53 8.03 32.73
N ILE A 247 -2.56 8.88 32.41
CA ILE A 247 -2.29 9.35 31.04
C ILE A 247 -1.43 8.29 30.34
N GLU A 248 -1.88 7.83 29.17
CA GLU A 248 -1.13 6.93 28.30
C GLU A 248 -0.84 7.61 26.96
N GLU A 249 0.38 7.39 26.45
CA GLU A 249 0.77 7.84 25.13
C GLU A 249 0.34 6.80 24.08
N CYS A 250 -0.47 7.26 23.14
CA CYS A 250 -0.93 6.51 21.98
C CYS A 250 -0.44 7.21 20.70
N THR A 251 -0.57 6.50 19.59
CA THR A 251 -0.24 6.99 18.26
C THR A 251 -1.50 7.05 17.42
N ILE A 252 -1.78 8.20 16.80
CA ILE A 252 -2.65 8.23 15.63
C ILE A 252 -1.78 7.83 14.45
N PHE A 253 -2.05 6.66 13.90
CA PHE A 253 -1.38 6.13 12.72
C PHE A 253 -2.17 6.52 11.48
N HIS A 254 -1.51 7.22 10.55
CA HIS A 254 -2.04 7.43 9.20
C HIS A 254 -1.22 6.67 8.18
N TRP A 255 -1.89 6.06 7.22
CA TRP A 255 -1.24 5.49 6.03
C TRP A 255 -1.81 6.12 4.77
N LEU A 256 -1.01 6.94 4.09
CA LEU A 256 -1.30 7.45 2.76
C LEU A 256 -0.82 6.48 1.69
N MET A 257 -1.65 6.25 0.68
CA MET A 257 -1.29 5.39 -0.44
C MET A 257 -1.93 5.88 -1.75
N CYS A 258 -1.09 6.08 -2.76
CA CYS A 258 -1.45 6.22 -4.15
C CYS A 258 -0.51 5.30 -4.94
N CYS A 259 -1.04 4.15 -5.34
CA CYS A 259 -0.27 3.09 -5.96
C CYS A 259 -0.91 2.70 -7.29
N ASP A 260 -0.10 2.65 -8.32
CA ASP A 260 -0.41 1.99 -9.58
C ASP A 260 0.08 0.55 -9.50
N LEU A 261 -0.86 -0.39 -9.28
CA LEU A 261 -0.57 -1.82 -9.23
C LEU A 261 -0.34 -2.45 -10.61
N LYS A 262 -0.38 -1.62 -11.67
CA LYS A 262 -0.35 -1.98 -13.08
C LYS A 262 -1.45 -2.99 -13.42
N GLY A 263 -1.49 -3.39 -14.69
CA GLY A 263 -2.55 -4.23 -15.21
C GLY A 263 -3.86 -3.47 -15.39
N LYS A 264 -4.81 -4.10 -16.10
CA LYS A 264 -6.12 -3.52 -16.38
C LYS A 264 -7.08 -3.80 -15.22
N ILE A 265 -6.80 -3.21 -14.05
CA ILE A 265 -7.60 -3.41 -12.83
C ILE A 265 -8.65 -2.30 -12.74
N PRO A 266 -9.96 -2.63 -12.72
CA PRO A 266 -11.00 -1.64 -12.53
C PRO A 266 -10.89 -0.93 -11.17
N GLN A 267 -11.25 0.35 -11.14
CA GLN A 267 -11.07 1.20 -9.96
C GLN A 267 -11.78 0.69 -8.70
N PHE A 268 -12.99 0.14 -8.81
CA PHE A 268 -13.71 -0.38 -7.63
C PHE A 268 -13.03 -1.64 -7.04
N VAL A 269 -12.34 -2.45 -7.85
CA VAL A 269 -11.54 -3.59 -7.36
C VAL A 269 -10.33 -3.06 -6.57
N LEU A 270 -9.67 -2.02 -7.10
CA LEU A 270 -8.59 -1.33 -6.39
C LEU A 270 -9.09 -0.73 -5.08
N ASP A 271 -10.24 -0.04 -5.09
CA ASP A 271 -10.85 0.55 -3.91
C ASP A 271 -11.08 -0.50 -2.81
N ALA A 272 -11.73 -1.61 -3.15
CA ALA A 272 -12.02 -2.70 -2.22
C ALA A 272 -10.74 -3.37 -1.71
N ALA A 273 -9.75 -3.60 -2.58
CA ALA A 273 -8.50 -4.23 -2.23
C ALA A 273 -7.66 -3.34 -1.31
N PHE A 274 -7.47 -2.07 -1.66
CA PHE A 274 -6.70 -1.11 -0.86
C PHE A 274 -7.32 -0.87 0.51
N ALA A 275 -8.65 -0.70 0.58
CA ALA A 275 -9.31 -0.55 1.87
C ALA A 275 -9.14 -1.79 2.76
N THR A 276 -9.16 -2.98 2.17
CA THR A 276 -8.93 -4.23 2.90
C THR A 276 -7.48 -4.35 3.37
N VAL A 277 -6.51 -4.11 2.50
CA VAL A 277 -5.07 -4.16 2.82
C VAL A 277 -4.72 -3.15 3.93
N MET A 278 -5.27 -1.94 3.89
CA MET A 278 -5.07 -0.93 4.93
C MET A 278 -5.59 -1.40 6.30
N LEU A 279 -6.77 -2.00 6.33
CA LEU A 279 -7.39 -2.52 7.55
C LEU A 279 -6.68 -3.77 8.07
N ASP A 280 -6.14 -4.61 7.20
CA ASP A 280 -5.36 -5.78 7.60
C ASP A 280 -3.99 -5.35 8.15
N TYR A 281 -3.34 -4.38 7.52
CA TYR A 281 -2.03 -3.86 7.95
C TYR A 281 -2.05 -3.34 9.39
N ILE A 282 -3.07 -2.56 9.77
CA ILE A 282 -3.15 -2.00 11.13
C ILE A 282 -3.32 -3.07 12.20
N VAL A 283 -3.92 -4.22 11.88
CA VAL A 283 -4.02 -5.36 12.82
C VAL A 283 -2.62 -5.85 13.20
N HIS A 284 -1.72 -5.96 12.23
CA HIS A 284 -0.35 -6.40 12.46
C HIS A 284 0.48 -5.36 13.22
N VAL A 285 0.32 -4.07 12.91
CA VAL A 285 0.97 -2.99 13.66
C VAL A 285 0.53 -2.98 15.13
N ARG A 286 -0.76 -3.15 15.40
CA ARG A 286 -1.29 -3.23 16.77
C ARG A 286 -0.78 -4.45 17.52
N LYS A 287 -0.74 -5.61 16.84
CA LYS A 287 -0.17 -6.83 17.40
C LYS A 287 1.30 -6.62 17.79
N PHE A 288 2.10 -6.07 16.88
CA PHE A 288 3.51 -5.74 17.14
C PHE A 288 3.67 -4.80 18.33
N ALA A 289 2.87 -3.73 18.40
CA ALA A 289 2.89 -2.79 19.51
C ALA A 289 2.54 -3.46 20.85
N ALA A 290 1.50 -4.30 20.88
CA ALA A 290 1.08 -5.02 22.08
C ALA A 290 2.14 -6.02 22.55
N GLU A 291 2.75 -6.78 21.64
CA GLU A 291 3.83 -7.71 21.95
C GLU A 291 5.10 -6.99 22.43
N SER A 292 5.39 -5.82 21.86
CA SER A 292 6.51 -4.97 22.28
C SER A 292 6.30 -4.39 23.68
N LYS A 293 5.07 -3.97 24.00
CA LYS A 293 4.68 -3.54 25.35
C LYS A 293 4.82 -4.67 26.37
N ALA A 294 4.37 -5.88 26.02
CA ALA A 294 4.49 -7.06 26.88
C ALA A 294 5.95 -7.46 27.16
N LYS A 295 6.88 -7.12 26.25
CA LYS A 295 8.33 -7.29 26.40
C LYS A 295 9.02 -6.14 27.14
N GLY A 296 8.29 -5.08 27.51
CA GLY A 296 8.83 -3.90 28.18
C GLY A 296 9.73 -3.04 27.29
N LEU A 297 9.51 -3.04 25.97
CA LEU A 297 10.28 -2.21 25.03
C LEU A 297 9.90 -0.73 25.06
N PHE A 298 8.76 -0.40 25.68
CA PHE A 298 8.30 0.95 25.99
C PHE A 298 7.27 0.92 27.13
#